data_AF-A0A7Z8JX37-F1
#
_entry.id   AF-A0A7Z8JX37-F1
#
_cell.length_a   1.000
_cell.length_b   1.000
_cell.length_c   1.000
_cell.angle_alpha   90.00
_cell.angle_beta   90.00
_cell.angle_gamma   90.00
#
_symmetry.space_group_name_H-M   'P 1'
#
loop_
_entity.id
_entity.type
_entity.pdbx_description
1 polymer ?
#
loop_
_entity_poly.entity_id
_entity_poly.type
_entity_poly.pdbx_seq_one_letter_code
_entity_poly.pdbx_strand_id
1 'polypeptide(L)'
;PTPTGTGPADAVGTDLDRADALALVLAEDQAGYGFEVAAARLSDDARARARTAAAAHRAAASAWAEAVGVAGTAEDPRRVAYELDGDLSSAEGVRSFAAGLLTDLAAVHADAVLDTGAATADRTAAVDGLRTSAVESLAWGATPTALPGLPAPTSTPTPTPTPAES
;
A
#
# COMPACT_ATOMS: atom_id res chain seq x y z
N PRO A 1 -23.58 -3.08 3.09
CA PRO A 1 -23.00 -1.72 3.16
C PRO A 1 -21.49 -1.82 2.91
N THR A 2 -21.02 -1.37 1.74
CA THR A 2 -19.59 -1.18 1.51
C THR A 2 -19.16 -0.01 2.41
N PRO A 3 -18.19 -0.16 3.32
CA PRO A 3 -17.68 0.98 4.04
C PRO A 3 -17.02 1.91 3.01
N THR A 4 -17.55 3.12 2.86
CA THR A 4 -16.85 4.22 2.18
C THR A 4 -15.62 4.50 3.04
N GLY A 5 -14.43 4.07 2.60
CA GLY A 5 -13.19 4.37 3.31
C GLY A 5 -12.96 5.87 3.37
N THR A 6 -12.42 6.36 4.48
CA THR A 6 -12.07 7.78 4.65
C THR A 6 -10.81 8.06 3.83
N GLY A 7 -10.90 8.93 2.84
CA GLY A 7 -9.80 9.21 1.92
C GLY A 7 -8.96 10.44 2.33
N PRO A 8 -7.88 10.76 1.59
CA PRO A 8 -7.03 11.92 1.84
C PRO A 8 -7.80 13.24 1.89
N ALA A 9 -8.83 13.39 1.05
CA ALA A 9 -9.68 14.58 1.02
C ALA A 9 -10.48 14.81 2.32
N ASP A 10 -10.71 13.75 3.09
CA ASP A 10 -11.38 13.79 4.39
C ASP A 10 -10.37 13.92 5.55
N ALA A 11 -9.08 13.72 5.27
CA ALA A 11 -8.00 13.46 6.24
C ALA A 11 -7.02 14.60 6.45
N VAL A 12 -7.29 15.78 5.87
CA VAL A 12 -6.48 16.97 6.10
C VAL A 12 -7.24 17.92 7.02
N GLY A 13 -7.52 17.41 8.22
CA GLY A 13 -7.72 18.21 9.41
C GLY A 13 -6.39 18.79 9.92
N THR A 14 -6.41 19.41 11.09
CA THR A 14 -5.25 20.13 11.66
C THR A 14 -4.22 19.24 12.37
N ASP A 15 -4.38 17.92 12.38
CA ASP A 15 -3.68 17.05 13.34
C ASP A 15 -2.59 16.18 12.69
N LEU A 16 -2.70 15.84 11.40
CA LEU A 16 -1.61 15.23 10.65
C LEU A 16 -0.52 16.28 10.37
N ASP A 17 0.72 16.01 10.81
CA ASP A 17 1.83 16.91 10.52
C ASP A 17 2.12 16.97 9.00
N ARG A 18 2.57 18.15 8.55
CA ARG A 18 2.86 18.37 7.13
C ARG A 18 3.96 17.42 6.63
N ALA A 19 4.97 17.10 7.44
CA ALA A 19 6.04 16.20 7.06
C ALA A 19 5.52 14.78 6.81
N ASP A 20 4.63 14.29 7.67
CA ASP A 20 4.02 12.95 7.53
C ASP A 20 3.10 12.90 6.31
N ALA A 21 2.33 13.97 6.08
CA ALA A 21 1.49 14.06 4.89
C ALA A 21 2.34 14.06 3.60
N LEU A 22 3.50 14.75 3.60
CA LEU A 22 4.44 14.69 2.48
C LEU A 22 5.12 13.32 2.33
N ALA A 23 5.39 12.62 3.43
CA ALA A 23 5.89 11.25 3.40
C ALA A 23 4.86 10.29 2.78
N LEU A 24 3.56 10.47 3.08
CA LEU A 24 2.47 9.71 2.47
C LEU A 24 2.37 9.97 0.96
N VAL A 25 2.43 11.24 0.52
CA VAL A 25 2.46 11.56 -0.92
C VAL A 25 3.61 10.82 -1.61
N LEU A 26 4.80 10.88 -1.03
CA LEU A 26 6.00 10.27 -1.60
C LEU A 26 5.89 8.74 -1.66
N ALA A 27 5.43 8.11 -0.59
CA ALA A 27 5.32 6.66 -0.47
C ALA A 27 4.26 6.09 -1.44
N GLU A 28 3.10 6.73 -1.54
CA GLU A 28 2.06 6.35 -2.51
C GLU A 28 2.56 6.52 -3.95
N ASP A 29 3.29 7.59 -4.26
CA ASP A 29 3.82 7.80 -5.62
C ASP A 29 4.90 6.76 -5.98
N GLN A 30 5.77 6.44 -5.03
CA GLN A 30 6.77 5.38 -5.15
C GLN A 30 6.12 4.01 -5.34
N ALA A 31 5.07 3.69 -4.58
CA ALA A 31 4.31 2.45 -4.75
C ALA A 31 3.67 2.39 -6.15
N GLY A 32 3.07 3.49 -6.61
CA GLY A 32 2.53 3.63 -7.96
C GLY A 32 3.58 3.33 -9.04
N TYR A 33 4.74 3.97 -8.96
CA TYR A 33 5.88 3.71 -9.86
C TYR A 33 6.37 2.25 -9.79
N GLY A 34 6.52 1.71 -8.58
CA GLY A 34 6.94 0.33 -8.37
C GLY A 34 5.97 -0.68 -9.01
N PHE A 35 4.66 -0.43 -8.93
CA PHE A 35 3.66 -1.28 -9.58
C PHE A 35 3.61 -1.12 -11.10
N GLU A 36 3.96 0.04 -11.66
CA GLU A 36 4.17 0.21 -13.11
C GLU A 36 5.31 -0.70 -13.59
N VAL A 37 6.42 -0.72 -12.84
CA VAL A 37 7.57 -1.61 -13.09
C VAL A 37 7.16 -3.08 -12.94
N ALA A 38 6.42 -3.44 -11.90
CA ALA A 38 5.92 -4.80 -11.70
C ALA A 38 5.01 -5.24 -12.87
N ALA A 39 4.11 -4.38 -13.34
CA ALA A 39 3.25 -4.65 -14.48
C ALA A 39 4.05 -4.87 -15.77
N ALA A 40 5.18 -4.16 -15.96
CA ALA A 40 6.04 -4.37 -17.12
C ALA A 40 6.69 -5.77 -17.11
N ARG A 41 6.99 -6.32 -15.93
CA ARG A 41 7.68 -7.60 -15.74
C ARG A 41 6.76 -8.82 -15.63
N LEU A 42 5.52 -8.63 -15.18
CA LEU A 42 4.52 -9.71 -15.02
C LEU A 42 3.72 -9.95 -16.31
N SER A 43 2.90 -11.01 -16.36
CA SER A 43 1.97 -11.30 -17.46
C SER A 43 0.53 -11.46 -16.96
N ASP A 44 -0.42 -11.47 -17.90
CA ASP A 44 -1.82 -11.86 -17.69
C ASP A 44 -2.50 -11.14 -16.51
N ASP A 45 -3.19 -11.89 -15.65
CA ASP A 45 -3.92 -11.36 -14.49
C ASP A 45 -3.00 -10.66 -13.49
N ALA A 46 -1.76 -11.15 -13.33
CA ALA A 46 -0.79 -10.52 -12.43
C ALA A 46 -0.37 -9.14 -12.97
N ARG A 47 -0.19 -9.02 -14.29
CA ARG A 47 0.05 -7.73 -14.95
C ARG A 47 -1.17 -6.82 -14.82
N ALA A 48 -2.38 -7.33 -15.05
CA ALA A 48 -3.61 -6.54 -14.90
C ALA A 48 -3.77 -5.99 -13.48
N ARG A 49 -3.56 -6.84 -12.47
CA ARG A 49 -3.58 -6.47 -11.05
C ARG A 49 -2.55 -5.38 -10.74
N ALA A 50 -1.31 -5.54 -11.19
CA ALA A 50 -0.26 -4.53 -10.98
C ALA A 50 -0.61 -3.18 -11.61
N ARG A 51 -1.21 -3.14 -12.82
CA ARG A 51 -1.65 -1.87 -13.42
C ARG A 51 -2.76 -1.19 -12.61
N THR A 52 -3.71 -1.97 -12.09
CA THR A 52 -4.77 -1.43 -11.23
C THR A 52 -4.19 -0.85 -9.94
N ALA A 53 -3.27 -1.57 -9.29
CA ALA A 53 -2.58 -1.09 -8.10
C ALA A 53 -1.78 0.19 -8.39
N ALA A 54 -1.01 0.21 -9.49
CA ALA A 54 -0.29 1.40 -9.94
C ALA A 54 -1.19 2.63 -10.06
N ALA A 55 -2.32 2.50 -10.77
CA ALA A 55 -3.26 3.59 -10.96
C ALA A 55 -3.88 4.06 -9.62
N ALA A 56 -4.22 3.12 -8.73
CA ALA A 56 -4.78 3.43 -7.42
C ALA A 56 -3.80 4.23 -6.56
N HIS A 57 -2.54 3.82 -6.48
CA HIS A 57 -1.51 4.50 -5.70
C HIS A 57 -1.13 5.87 -6.28
N ARG A 58 -1.04 6.01 -7.61
CA ARG A 58 -0.84 7.33 -8.25
C ARG A 58 -2.00 8.29 -7.97
N ALA A 59 -3.23 7.79 -7.95
CA ALA A 59 -4.41 8.59 -7.59
C ALA A 59 -4.38 8.98 -6.10
N ALA A 60 -4.01 8.05 -5.21
CA ALA A 60 -3.86 8.32 -3.78
C ALA A 60 -2.77 9.38 -3.50
N ALA A 61 -1.60 9.26 -4.14
CA ALA A 61 -0.52 10.25 -4.05
C ALA A 61 -0.99 11.64 -4.50
N SER A 62 -1.74 11.71 -5.61
CA SER A 62 -2.30 12.96 -6.12
C SER A 62 -3.32 13.55 -5.13
N ALA A 63 -4.20 12.73 -4.57
CA ALA A 63 -5.19 13.18 -3.59
C ALA A 63 -4.54 13.72 -2.30
N TRP A 64 -3.49 13.06 -1.79
CA TRP A 64 -2.71 13.60 -0.67
C TRP A 64 -2.01 14.92 -1.05
N ALA A 65 -1.38 15.00 -2.22
CA ALA A 65 -0.66 16.21 -2.65
C ALA A 65 -1.61 17.40 -2.81
N GLU A 66 -2.81 17.16 -3.33
CA GLU A 66 -3.88 18.16 -3.44
C GLU A 66 -4.37 18.59 -2.06
N ALA A 67 -4.65 17.64 -1.17
CA ALA A 67 -5.18 17.92 0.16
C ALA A 67 -4.20 18.73 1.03
N VAL A 68 -2.89 18.48 0.91
CA VAL A 68 -1.82 19.22 1.63
C VAL A 68 -1.40 20.51 0.88
N GLY A 69 -1.96 20.75 -0.31
CA GLY A 69 -1.74 21.96 -1.10
C GLY A 69 -0.37 22.04 -1.78
N VAL A 70 0.28 20.91 -2.06
CA VAL A 70 1.61 20.86 -2.70
C VAL A 70 1.58 20.38 -4.14
N ALA A 71 0.44 19.89 -4.64
CA ALA A 71 0.32 19.40 -6.01
C ALA A 71 0.81 20.43 -7.05
N GLY A 72 1.86 20.07 -7.79
CA GLY A 72 2.43 20.91 -8.86
C GLY A 72 3.27 22.10 -8.39
N THR A 73 3.56 22.20 -7.08
CA THR A 73 4.47 23.22 -6.53
C THR A 73 5.90 22.69 -6.45
N ALA A 74 6.85 23.55 -6.06
CA ALA A 74 8.23 23.12 -5.79
C ALA A 74 8.36 22.23 -4.54
N GLU A 75 7.32 22.15 -3.70
CA GLU A 75 7.26 21.30 -2.51
C GLU A 75 6.64 19.92 -2.80
N ASP A 76 6.17 19.66 -4.02
CA ASP A 76 5.62 18.36 -4.43
C ASP A 76 6.74 17.29 -4.37
N PRO A 77 6.65 16.27 -3.49
CA PRO A 77 7.73 15.32 -3.31
C PRO A 77 7.75 14.22 -4.38
N ARG A 78 6.73 14.13 -5.25
CA ARG A 78 6.60 13.10 -6.28
C ARG A 78 7.73 13.18 -7.29
N ARG A 79 8.18 12.02 -7.78
CA ARG A 79 9.39 11.92 -8.62
C ARG A 79 9.10 11.24 -9.94
N VAL A 80 9.92 11.59 -10.93
CA VAL A 80 9.89 10.94 -12.25
C VAL A 80 10.51 9.55 -12.24
N ALA A 81 11.33 9.24 -11.24
CA ALA A 81 11.99 7.95 -11.06
C ALA A 81 12.34 7.73 -9.59
N TYR A 82 12.41 6.44 -9.22
CA TYR A 82 12.76 5.98 -7.88
C TYR A 82 13.83 4.90 -7.97
N GLU A 83 14.70 4.87 -6.97
CA GLU A 83 15.52 3.70 -6.70
C GLU A 83 14.63 2.63 -6.07
N LEU A 84 14.60 1.45 -6.68
CA LEU A 84 13.75 0.35 -6.27
C LEU A 84 14.64 -0.84 -5.92
N ASP A 85 14.67 -1.21 -4.65
CA ASP A 85 15.36 -2.40 -4.19
C ASP A 85 14.43 -3.62 -4.33
N GLY A 86 14.87 -4.61 -5.12
CA GLY A 86 14.11 -5.85 -5.30
C GLY A 86 14.63 -6.73 -6.43
N ASP A 87 14.39 -8.03 -6.33
CA ASP A 87 14.63 -8.95 -7.45
C ASP A 87 13.53 -8.82 -8.49
N LEU A 88 13.86 -8.27 -9.66
CA LEU A 88 12.93 -8.11 -10.77
C LEU A 88 13.22 -9.07 -11.93
N SER A 89 14.08 -10.07 -11.72
CA SER A 89 14.51 -11.03 -12.75
C SER A 89 13.54 -12.19 -12.94
N SER A 90 12.67 -12.44 -11.97
CA SER A 90 11.70 -13.53 -11.97
C SER A 90 10.30 -13.03 -11.59
N ALA A 91 9.25 -13.74 -12.02
CA ALA A 91 7.87 -13.37 -11.65
C ALA A 91 7.62 -13.49 -10.13
N GLU A 92 8.28 -14.44 -9.47
CA GLU A 92 8.22 -14.60 -8.01
C GLU A 92 8.96 -13.46 -7.30
N GLY A 93 10.15 -13.08 -7.77
CA GLY A 93 10.88 -11.92 -7.27
C GLY A 93 10.06 -10.63 -7.39
N VAL A 94 9.41 -10.41 -8.53
CA VAL A 94 8.55 -9.23 -8.74
C VAL A 94 7.34 -9.23 -7.80
N ARG A 95 6.76 -10.40 -7.49
CA ARG A 95 5.69 -10.52 -6.49
C ARG A 95 6.18 -10.20 -5.08
N SER A 96 7.34 -10.72 -4.71
CA SER A 96 7.98 -10.42 -3.42
C SER A 96 8.31 -8.93 -3.28
N PHE A 97 8.82 -8.32 -4.36
CA PHE A 97 9.04 -6.88 -4.45
C PHE A 97 7.75 -6.07 -4.24
N ALA A 98 6.66 -6.43 -4.93
CA ALA A 98 5.35 -5.79 -4.76
C ALA A 98 4.80 -5.91 -3.33
N ALA A 99 4.97 -7.08 -2.70
CA ALA A 99 4.62 -7.30 -1.31
C ALA A 99 5.45 -6.42 -0.35
N GLY A 100 6.75 -6.26 -0.64
CA GLY A 100 7.66 -5.38 0.10
C GLY A 100 7.23 -3.92 0.04
N LEU A 101 6.96 -3.39 -1.16
CA LEU A 101 6.47 -2.02 -1.35
C LEU A 101 5.23 -1.70 -0.52
N LEU A 102 4.26 -2.62 -0.50
CA LEU A 102 3.03 -2.45 0.27
C LEU A 102 3.26 -2.57 1.79
N THR A 103 4.28 -3.33 2.20
CA THR A 103 4.70 -3.42 3.60
C THR A 103 5.33 -2.11 4.05
N ASP A 104 6.21 -1.53 3.23
CA ASP A 104 6.82 -0.23 3.50
C ASP A 104 5.77 0.89 3.51
N LEU A 105 4.85 0.89 2.55
CA LEU A 105 3.73 1.85 2.53
C LEU A 105 2.82 1.71 3.76
N ALA A 106 2.54 0.47 4.18
CA ALA A 106 1.80 0.22 5.42
C ALA A 106 2.53 0.81 6.64
N ALA A 107 3.87 0.73 6.69
CA ALA A 107 4.65 1.33 7.77
C ALA A 107 4.54 2.86 7.80
N VAL A 108 4.59 3.54 6.64
CA VAL A 108 4.42 5.01 6.57
C VAL A 108 3.03 5.43 7.06
N HIS A 109 1.98 4.68 6.69
CA HIS A 109 0.63 4.91 7.25
C HIS A 109 0.58 4.64 8.75
N ALA A 110 1.31 3.64 9.27
CA ALA A 110 1.40 3.38 10.70
C ALA A 110 2.06 4.53 11.47
N ASP A 111 3.12 5.12 10.92
CA ASP A 111 3.78 6.30 11.51
C ASP A 111 2.78 7.48 11.57
N ALA A 112 2.05 7.76 10.48
CA ALA A 112 0.98 8.76 10.49
C ALA A 112 -0.14 8.48 11.52
N VAL A 113 -0.48 7.21 11.78
CA VAL A 113 -1.42 6.83 12.85
C VAL A 113 -0.85 7.13 14.25
N LEU A 114 0.46 7.01 14.44
CA LEU A 114 1.12 7.28 15.72
C LEU A 114 1.17 8.78 15.99
N ASP A 115 1.40 9.59 14.95
CA ASP A 115 1.56 11.04 15.08
C ASP A 115 0.23 11.82 15.07
N THR A 116 -0.89 11.14 14.73
CA THR A 116 -2.24 11.73 14.82
C THR A 116 -2.94 11.43 16.15
N GLY A 117 -3.68 12.41 16.67
CA GLY A 117 -4.53 12.28 17.84
C GLY A 117 -5.69 11.31 17.66
N ALA A 118 -6.23 10.80 18.78
CA ALA A 118 -7.35 9.85 18.74
C ALA A 118 -8.64 10.49 18.20
N ALA A 119 -9.41 9.69 17.45
CA ALA A 119 -10.73 10.07 16.91
C ALA A 119 -10.74 11.26 15.92
N THR A 120 -9.62 11.55 15.25
CA THR A 120 -9.57 12.48 14.13
C THR A 120 -9.90 11.79 12.80
N ALA A 121 -10.35 12.58 11.82
CA ALA A 121 -10.54 12.08 10.46
C ALA A 121 -9.20 11.67 9.83
N ASP A 122 -8.15 12.44 10.12
CA ASP A 122 -6.75 12.20 9.75
C ASP A 122 -6.28 10.80 10.17
N ARG A 123 -6.46 10.46 11.46
CA ARG A 123 -6.14 9.13 11.98
C ARG A 123 -6.97 8.04 11.31
N THR A 124 -8.23 8.32 11.01
CA THR A 124 -9.13 7.35 10.36
C THR A 124 -8.61 6.98 8.97
N ALA A 125 -8.20 7.97 8.17
CA ALA A 125 -7.63 7.73 6.85
C ALA A 125 -6.28 7.04 6.90
N ALA A 126 -5.41 7.41 7.85
CA ALA A 126 -4.13 6.73 8.05
C ALA A 126 -4.34 5.24 8.45
N VAL A 127 -5.31 4.95 9.32
CA VAL A 127 -5.70 3.56 9.65
C VAL A 127 -6.25 2.82 8.44
N ASP A 128 -7.08 3.46 7.62
CA ASP A 128 -7.62 2.85 6.40
C ASP A 128 -6.52 2.56 5.37
N GLY A 129 -5.57 3.46 5.19
CA GLY A 129 -4.41 3.28 4.32
C GLY A 129 -3.48 2.16 4.81
N LEU A 130 -3.19 2.13 6.12
CA LEU A 130 -2.46 1.05 6.78
C LEU A 130 -3.14 -0.30 6.53
N ARG A 131 -4.44 -0.41 6.83
CA ARG A 131 -5.23 -1.63 6.65
C ARG A 131 -5.22 -2.07 5.20
N THR A 132 -5.45 -1.16 4.27
CA THR A 132 -5.54 -1.45 2.83
C THR A 132 -4.21 -2.00 2.32
N SER A 133 -3.11 -1.31 2.61
CA SER A 133 -1.77 -1.69 2.17
C SER A 133 -1.35 -3.04 2.76
N ALA A 134 -1.60 -3.26 4.06
CA ALA A 134 -1.30 -4.52 4.73
C ALA A 134 -2.12 -5.70 4.19
N VAL A 135 -3.39 -5.50 3.85
CA VAL A 135 -4.23 -6.57 3.25
C VAL A 135 -3.81 -6.83 1.82
N GLU A 136 -3.48 -5.80 1.06
CA GLU A 136 -3.05 -5.96 -0.32
C GLU A 136 -1.70 -6.68 -0.42
N SER A 137 -0.77 -6.44 0.51
CA SER A 137 0.54 -7.11 0.50
C SER A 137 0.40 -8.64 0.57
N LEU A 138 -0.58 -9.14 1.33
CA LEU A 138 -0.88 -10.58 1.42
C LEU A 138 -1.29 -11.17 0.07
N ALA A 139 -2.01 -10.41 -0.75
CA ALA A 139 -2.41 -10.86 -2.08
C ALA A 139 -1.23 -10.89 -3.08
N TRP A 140 -0.12 -10.24 -2.74
CA TRP A 140 1.15 -10.33 -3.46
C TRP A 140 2.11 -11.36 -2.86
N GLY A 141 1.70 -12.06 -1.79
CA GLY A 141 2.46 -13.15 -1.17
C GLY A 141 3.25 -12.75 0.08
N ALA A 142 2.98 -11.57 0.67
CA ALA A 142 3.55 -11.23 1.98
C ALA A 142 3.16 -12.27 3.04
N THR A 143 4.08 -12.55 3.96
CA THR A 143 3.82 -13.41 5.12
C THR A 143 3.40 -12.56 6.32
N PRO A 144 2.25 -12.84 6.97
CA PRO A 144 1.86 -12.13 8.18
C PRO A 144 2.91 -12.30 9.30
N THR A 145 3.29 -11.20 9.93
CA THR A 145 4.10 -11.25 11.16
C THR A 145 3.21 -11.64 12.34
N ALA A 146 3.70 -12.56 13.18
CA ALA A 146 3.01 -12.94 14.40
C ALA A 146 2.91 -11.74 15.36
N LEU A 147 1.74 -11.54 15.95
CA LEU A 147 1.59 -10.54 17.01
C LEU A 147 2.45 -10.94 18.22
N PRO A 148 3.09 -9.97 18.90
CA PRO A 148 3.84 -10.24 20.12
C PRO A 148 2.99 -10.99 21.14
N GLY A 149 3.51 -12.11 21.65
CA GLY A 149 2.82 -12.95 22.64
C GLY A 149 1.77 -13.92 22.07
N LEU A 150 1.55 -13.94 20.75
CA LEU A 150 0.71 -14.92 20.07
C LEU A 150 1.55 -15.86 19.18
N PRO A 151 1.20 -17.16 19.09
CA PRO A 151 1.88 -18.06 18.18
C PRO A 151 1.66 -17.61 16.73
N ALA A 152 2.65 -17.87 15.88
CA ALA A 152 2.52 -17.61 14.45
C ALA A 152 1.32 -18.37 13.86
N PRO A 153 0.57 -17.78 12.91
CA PRO A 153 -0.52 -18.49 12.26
C PRO A 153 0.04 -19.74 11.58
N THR A 154 -0.49 -20.90 11.94
CA THR A 154 -0.13 -22.15 11.26
C THR A 154 -0.75 -22.13 9.86
N SER A 155 0.08 -22.25 8.82
CA SER A 155 -0.39 -22.39 7.44
C SER A 155 -1.46 -23.48 7.37
N THR A 156 -2.70 -23.10 7.11
CA THR A 156 -3.81 -24.07 7.05
C THR A 156 -3.57 -24.95 5.82
N PRO A 157 -3.54 -26.28 5.95
CA PRO A 157 -3.32 -27.15 4.80
C PRO A 157 -4.46 -26.94 3.79
N THR A 158 -4.11 -26.71 2.52
CA THR A 158 -5.06 -26.68 1.40
C THR A 158 -5.85 -27.99 1.37
N PRO A 159 -7.20 -27.96 1.34
CA PRO A 159 -7.98 -29.19 1.28
C PRO A 159 -7.68 -29.92 -0.03
N THR A 160 -7.15 -31.15 0.07
CA THR A 160 -6.98 -32.07 -1.05
C THR A 160 -8.34 -32.37 -1.67
N PRO A 161 -8.55 -32.20 -2.99
CA PRO A 161 -9.82 -32.56 -3.62
C PRO A 161 -10.04 -34.08 -3.51
N THR A 162 -11.15 -34.47 -2.90
CA THR A 162 -11.61 -35.86 -2.86
C THR A 162 -11.96 -36.33 -4.28
N PRO A 163 -11.46 -37.48 -4.76
CA PRO A 163 -11.89 -38.02 -6.04
C PRO A 163 -13.37 -38.43 -5.96
N ALA A 164 -14.16 -38.04 -6.96
CA ALA A 164 -15.54 -38.51 -7.12
C ALA A 164 -15.53 -39.97 -7.62
N GLU A 165 -16.05 -40.90 -6.82
CA GLU A 165 -16.36 -42.25 -7.27
C GLU A 165 -17.60 -42.24 -8.18
N SER A 166 -17.53 -43.06 -9.23
CA SER A 166 -18.51 -43.22 -10.32
C SER A 166 -19.59 -44.27 -10.02
#